data_AF-A0A538INN8-F1
#
_entry.id   AF-A0A538INN8-F1
#
_cell.length_a   1.000
_cell.length_b   1.000
_cell.length_c   1.000
_cell.angle_alpha   90.00
_cell.angle_beta   90.00
_cell.angle_gamma   90.00
#
_symmetry.space_group_name_H-M   'P 1'
#
loop_
_entity.id
_entity.type
_entity.pdbx_description
1 polymer ?
#
loop_
_entity_poly.entity_id
_entity_poly.type
_entity_poly.pdbx_seq_one_letter_code
_entity_poly.pdbx_strand_id
1 'polypeptide(L)'
;MEWCDWIVALFCLGAGIGVVGFWVQRLAVGRVALDQRVMQLYLAAEFTTGGALIAAAIATFVDARAPATLVLVGVGLGLLVYASVQSPAFYPEEKVIRVSLWLTLVSAAVVFALRVATL
;
A
#
# COMPACT_ATOMS: atom_id res chain seq x y z
N MET A 1 15.75 -11.81 12.11
CA MET A 1 14.68 -11.52 11.14
C MET A 1 14.49 -12.76 10.29
N GLU A 2 13.31 -13.37 10.37
CA GLU A 2 13.01 -14.62 9.68
C GLU A 2 12.68 -14.36 8.21
N TRP A 3 12.70 -15.40 7.37
CA TRP A 3 12.43 -15.24 5.93
C TRP A 3 11.03 -14.65 5.66
N CYS A 4 10.04 -14.97 6.51
CA CYS A 4 8.70 -14.38 6.46
C CYS A 4 8.73 -12.86 6.68
N ASP A 5 9.52 -12.39 7.65
CA ASP A 5 9.63 -10.97 7.96
C ASP A 5 10.22 -10.19 6.77
N TRP A 6 11.19 -10.79 6.07
CA TRP A 6 11.75 -10.23 4.84
C TRP A 6 10.68 -10.06 3.76
N ILE A 7 9.83 -11.07 3.55
CA ILE A 7 8.74 -11.00 2.58
C ILE A 7 7.76 -9.88 2.95
N VAL A 8 7.37 -9.79 4.22
CA VAL A 8 6.45 -8.76 4.72
C VAL A 8 7.05 -7.37 4.50
N ALA A 9 8.31 -7.17 4.89
CA ALA A 9 8.99 -5.89 4.78
C ALA A 9 9.15 -5.46 3.31
N LEU A 10 9.62 -6.37 2.45
CA LEU A 10 9.81 -6.09 1.03
C LEU A 10 8.49 -5.83 0.31
N PHE A 11 7.42 -6.57 0.65
CA PHE A 11 6.10 -6.32 0.08
C PHE A 11 5.58 -4.94 0.48
N CYS A 12 5.63 -4.60 1.78
CA CYS A 12 5.17 -3.29 2.26
C CYS A 12 5.99 -2.16 1.62
N LEU A 13 7.31 -2.33 1.51
CA LEU A 13 8.19 -1.35 0.88
C LEU A 13 7.85 -1.16 -0.60
N GLY A 14 7.75 -2.26 -1.34
CA GLY A 14 7.45 -2.24 -2.78
C GLY A 14 6.06 -1.66 -3.07
N ALA A 15 5.04 -2.05 -2.31
CA ALA A 15 3.69 -1.51 -2.44
C ALA A 15 3.66 -0.01 -2.10
N GLY A 16 4.31 0.40 -1.00
CA GLY A 16 4.35 1.79 -0.59
C GLY A 16 5.06 2.69 -1.60
N ILE A 17 6.24 2.28 -2.08
CA ILE A 17 6.97 2.99 -3.15
C ILE A 17 6.14 2.99 -4.45
N GLY A 18 5.47 1.89 -4.79
CA GLY A 18 4.63 1.79 -5.97
C GLY A 18 3.49 2.80 -5.97
N VAL A 19 2.75 2.89 -4.87
CA VAL A 19 1.65 3.86 -4.70
C VAL A 19 2.17 5.30 -4.79
N VAL A 20 3.19 5.64 -4.01
CA VAL A 20 3.78 6.99 -4.00
C VAL A 20 4.34 7.36 -5.37
N GLY A 21 5.13 6.47 -5.97
CA GLY A 21 5.78 6.69 -7.25
C GLY A 21 4.78 6.87 -8.39
N PHE A 22 3.70 6.10 -8.40
CA PHE A 22 2.61 6.26 -9.37
C PHE A 22 2.00 7.66 -9.32
N TRP A 23 1.67 8.16 -8.12
CA TRP A 23 1.05 9.48 -7.98
C TRP A 23 2.02 10.63 -8.25
N VAL A 24 3.27 10.52 -7.77
CA VAL A 24 4.33 11.49 -8.10
C VAL A 24 4.51 11.61 -9.61
N GLN A 25 4.55 10.47 -10.32
CA GLN A 25 4.68 10.45 -11.77
C GLN A 25 3.49 11.13 -12.46
N ARG A 26 2.25 10.85 -12.04
CA ARG A 26 1.07 11.50 -12.64
C ARG A 26 1.00 13.00 -12.36
N LEU A 27 1.38 13.43 -11.16
CA LEU A 27 1.49 14.83 -10.80
C LEU A 27 2.55 15.54 -11.65
N ALA A 28 3.72 14.93 -11.83
CA ALA A 28 4.81 15.50 -12.63
C ALA A 28 4.43 15.69 -14.12
N VAL A 29 3.60 14.81 -14.68
CA VAL A 29 3.12 14.90 -16.08
C VAL A 29 1.84 15.75 -16.19
N GLY A 30 1.36 16.37 -15.10
CA GLY A 30 0.18 17.23 -15.12
C GLY A 30 -1.13 16.50 -15.42
N ARG A 31 -1.19 15.18 -15.18
CA ARG A 31 -2.38 14.34 -15.47
C ARG A 31 -3.36 14.28 -14.29
N VAL A 32 -3.28 15.22 -13.36
CA VAL A 32 -4.09 15.26 -12.15
C VAL A 32 -4.72 16.63 -11.97
N ALA A 33 -6.05 16.67 -11.89
CA ALA A 33 -6.85 17.88 -11.70
C ALA A 33 -6.86 18.28 -10.22
N LEU A 34 -5.85 19.05 -9.79
CA LEU A 34 -5.68 19.49 -8.40
C LEU A 34 -6.66 20.60 -7.96
N ASP A 35 -7.41 21.18 -8.89
CA ASP A 35 -8.47 22.15 -8.63
C ASP A 35 -9.69 21.53 -7.93
N GLN A 36 -9.86 20.21 -8.04
CA GLN A 36 -10.95 19.48 -7.41
C GLN A 36 -10.58 19.04 -6.00
N ARG A 37 -11.32 19.53 -4.99
CA ARG A 37 -11.12 19.15 -3.57
C ARG A 37 -11.19 17.63 -3.33
N VAL A 38 -12.04 16.93 -4.08
CA VAL A 38 -12.17 15.47 -4.00
C VAL A 38 -10.87 14.78 -4.43
N MET A 39 -10.23 15.26 -5.50
CA MET A 39 -8.94 14.73 -5.98
C MET A 39 -7.83 14.97 -4.96
N GLN A 40 -7.80 16.15 -4.31
CA GLN A 40 -6.82 16.44 -3.25
C GLN A 40 -6.95 15.48 -2.07
N LEU A 41 -8.18 15.21 -1.62
CA LEU A 41 -8.43 14.26 -0.54
C LEU A 41 -8.06 12.82 -0.95
N TYR A 42 -8.33 12.45 -2.20
CA TYR A 42 -7.95 11.15 -2.74
C TYR A 42 -6.43 10.98 -2.77
N LEU A 43 -5.69 11.96 -3.29
CA LEU A 43 -4.23 11.98 -3.24
C LEU A 43 -3.69 11.90 -1.82
N ALA A 44 -4.26 12.66 -0.88
CA ALA A 44 -3.84 12.63 0.51
C ALA A 44 -4.01 11.24 1.12
N ALA A 45 -5.12 10.55 0.82
CA ALA A 45 -5.36 9.18 1.25
C ALA A 45 -4.32 8.22 0.65
N GLU A 46 -4.05 8.32 -0.65
CA GLU A 46 -3.07 7.48 -1.37
C GLU A 46 -1.65 7.66 -0.83
N PHE A 47 -1.21 8.91 -0.61
CA PHE A 47 0.09 9.19 0.00
C PHE A 47 0.16 8.71 1.46
N THR A 48 -0.94 8.80 2.21
CA THR A 48 -1.02 8.26 3.56
C THR A 48 -0.88 6.74 3.55
N THR A 49 -1.54 6.05 2.62
CA THR A 49 -1.41 4.60 2.41
C THR A 49 0.04 4.22 2.09
N GLY A 50 0.65 4.90 1.12
CA GLY A 50 2.03 4.65 0.72
C GLY A 50 3.03 4.91 1.87
N GLY A 51 2.86 6.00 2.60
CA GLY A 51 3.65 6.34 3.77
C GLY A 51 3.52 5.31 4.90
N ALA A 52 2.30 4.87 5.20
CA ALA A 52 2.05 3.84 6.21
C ALA A 52 2.72 2.51 5.85
N LEU A 53 2.67 2.10 4.58
CA LEU A 53 3.33 0.89 4.09
C LEU A 53 4.86 0.97 4.17
N ILE A 54 5.46 2.12 3.80
CA ILE A 54 6.91 2.33 3.93
C ILE A 54 7.32 2.32 5.40
N ALA A 55 6.57 3.00 6.26
CA ALA A 55 6.81 2.98 7.70
C ALA A 55 6.71 1.56 8.27
N ALA A 56 5.77 0.74 7.77
CA ALA A 56 5.58 -0.64 8.22
C ALA A 56 6.75 -1.53 7.80
N ALA A 57 7.27 -1.32 6.59
CA ALA A 57 8.49 -1.98 6.13
C ALA A 57 9.70 -1.62 7.00
N ILE A 58 9.91 -0.32 7.26
CA ILE A 58 11.02 0.15 8.12
C ILE A 58 10.87 -0.43 9.53
N ALA A 59 9.67 -0.39 10.12
CA ALA A 59 9.40 -0.97 11.43
C ALA A 59 9.70 -2.48 11.47
N THR A 60 9.35 -3.21 10.40
CA THR A 60 9.66 -4.63 10.27
C THR A 60 11.16 -4.89 10.15
N PHE A 61 11.91 -4.02 9.46
CA PHE A 61 13.38 -4.13 9.39
C PHE A 61 14.07 -3.81 10.72
N VAL A 62 13.52 -2.90 11.51
CA VAL A 62 14.08 -2.48 12.80
C VAL A 62 13.76 -3.50 13.90
N ASP A 63 12.48 -3.79 14.09
CA ASP A 63 11.99 -4.75 15.08
C ASP A 63 10.70 -5.41 14.60
N ALA A 64 10.86 -6.56 13.96
CA ALA A 64 9.76 -7.38 13.51
C ALA A 64 8.96 -8.04 14.65
N ARG A 65 9.29 -7.91 15.94
CA ARG A 65 8.48 -8.52 17.02
C ARG A 65 7.77 -7.49 17.89
N ALA A 66 8.06 -6.22 17.72
CA ALA A 66 7.38 -5.14 18.44
C ALA A 66 5.85 -5.14 18.16
N PRO A 67 5.01 -4.97 19.20
CA PRO A 67 3.55 -4.82 19.02
C PRO A 67 3.18 -3.65 18.11
N ALA A 68 3.95 -2.56 18.14
CA ALA A 68 3.74 -1.42 17.26
C ALA A 68 3.92 -1.78 15.78
N THR A 69 4.89 -2.65 15.45
CA THR A 69 5.14 -3.11 14.07
C THR A 69 3.94 -3.90 13.54
N LEU A 70 3.32 -4.75 14.37
CA LEU A 70 2.09 -5.46 14.00
C LEU A 70 0.95 -4.52 13.63
N VAL A 71 0.71 -3.54 14.49
CA VAL A 71 -0.34 -2.55 14.27
C VAL A 71 -0.04 -1.78 12.98
N LEU A 72 1.21 -1.38 12.76
CA LEU A 72 1.60 -0.64 11.56
C LEU A 72 1.41 -1.45 10.27
N VAL A 73 1.83 -2.73 10.26
CA VAL A 73 1.64 -3.64 9.13
C VAL A 73 0.15 -3.87 8.87
N GLY A 74 -0.64 -4.14 9.92
CA GLY A 74 -2.09 -4.33 9.80
C GLY A 74 -2.80 -3.11 9.25
N VAL A 75 -2.48 -1.91 9.77
CA VAL A 75 -3.05 -0.64 9.29
C VAL A 75 -2.61 -0.35 7.86
N GLY A 76 -1.33 -0.50 7.53
CA GLY A 76 -0.81 -0.27 6.18
C GLY A 76 -1.47 -1.17 5.13
N LEU A 77 -1.59 -2.47 5.43
CA LEU A 77 -2.27 -3.43 4.55
C LEU A 77 -3.77 -3.15 4.45
N GLY A 78 -4.43 -2.76 5.54
CA GLY A 78 -5.84 -2.37 5.53
C GLY A 78 -6.10 -1.14 4.66
N LEU A 79 -5.23 -0.13 4.73
CA LEU A 79 -5.27 1.06 3.87
C LEU A 79 -5.04 0.69 2.40
N LEU A 80 -4.11 -0.22 2.12
CA LEU A 80 -3.86 -0.72 0.76
C LEU A 80 -5.09 -1.43 0.17
N VAL A 81 -5.77 -2.25 0.97
CA VAL A 81 -7.01 -2.91 0.57
C VAL A 81 -8.09 -1.88 0.28
N TYR A 82 -8.28 -0.91 1.18
CA TYR A 82 -9.25 0.17 0.99
C TYR A 82 -8.98 0.96 -0.30
N ALA A 83 -7.74 1.41 -0.51
CA ALA A 83 -7.32 2.11 -1.73
C ALA A 83 -7.57 1.26 -2.98
N SER A 84 -7.28 -0.04 -2.91
CA SER A 84 -7.48 -0.97 -4.03
C SER A 84 -8.95 -1.18 -4.38
N VAL A 85 -9.85 -1.18 -3.40
CA VAL A 85 -11.30 -1.31 -3.60
C VAL A 85 -11.91 -0.03 -4.16
N GLN A 86 -11.39 1.14 -3.80
CA GLN A 86 -11.89 2.43 -4.26
C GLN A 86 -11.31 2.86 -5.61
N SER A 87 -10.12 2.36 -5.96
CA SER A 87 -9.44 2.65 -7.23
C SER A 87 -10.25 2.40 -8.52
N PRO A 88 -11.10 1.36 -8.65
CA PRO A 88 -11.89 1.12 -9.87
C PRO A 88 -12.84 2.26 -10.24
N ALA A 89 -13.26 3.09 -9.27
CA ALA A 89 -14.07 4.28 -9.53
C ALA A 89 -13.30 5.36 -10.33
N PHE A 90 -11.97 5.34 -10.28
CA PHE A 90 -11.08 6.30 -10.94
C PHE A 90 -10.31 5.71 -12.14
N TYR A 91 -10.36 4.38 -12.33
CA TYR A 91 -9.72 3.67 -13.45
C TYR A 91 -10.65 2.67 -14.17
N PRO A 92 -11.82 3.09 -14.67
CA PRO A 92 -12.82 2.15 -15.20
C PRO A 92 -12.40 1.43 -16.48
N GLU A 93 -11.45 1.95 -17.27
CA GLU A 93 -11.21 1.49 -18.64
C GLU A 93 -10.02 0.52 -18.82
N GLU A 94 -9.16 0.36 -17.82
CA GLU A 94 -7.96 -0.47 -17.96
C GLU A 94 -8.15 -1.85 -17.32
N LYS A 95 -8.50 -2.87 -18.13
CA LYS A 95 -8.58 -4.28 -17.69
C LYS A 95 -7.32 -4.74 -16.93
N VAL A 96 -6.16 -4.22 -17.31
CA VAL A 96 -4.86 -4.50 -16.67
C VAL A 96 -4.82 -3.99 -15.23
N ILE A 97 -5.36 -2.78 -14.96
CA ILE A 97 -5.45 -2.22 -13.61
C ILE A 97 -6.37 -3.08 -12.74
N ARG A 98 -7.49 -3.57 -13.27
CA ARG A 98 -8.38 -4.42 -12.49
C ARG A 98 -7.71 -5.74 -12.06
N VAL A 99 -6.93 -6.35 -12.96
CA VAL A 99 -6.19 -7.59 -12.63
C VAL A 99 -5.08 -7.31 -11.62
N SER A 100 -4.34 -6.22 -11.76
CA SER A 100 -3.30 -5.86 -10.79
C SER A 100 -3.87 -5.59 -9.40
N LEU A 101 -5.03 -4.93 -9.30
CA LEU A 101 -5.73 -4.71 -8.03
C LEU A 101 -6.10 -6.03 -7.34
N TRP A 102 -6.66 -7.00 -8.06
CA TRP A 102 -6.96 -8.32 -7.50
C TRP A 102 -5.70 -9.05 -7.01
N LEU A 103 -4.61 -8.98 -7.78
CA LEU A 103 -3.33 -9.54 -7.36
C LEU A 103 -2.81 -8.86 -6.09
N THR A 104 -2.88 -7.52 -6.01
CA THR A 104 -2.49 -6.77 -4.81
C THR A 104 -3.30 -7.18 -3.60
N LEU A 105 -4.61 -7.36 -3.74
CA LEU A 105 -5.49 -7.82 -2.64
C LEU A 105 -5.12 -9.23 -2.16
N VAL A 106 -4.90 -10.17 -3.08
CA VAL A 106 -4.48 -11.53 -2.74
C VAL A 106 -3.11 -11.53 -2.06
N SER A 107 -2.15 -10.78 -2.61
CA SER A 107 -0.82 -10.66 -2.00
C SER A 107 -0.86 -10.02 -0.62
N ALA A 108 -1.68 -8.98 -0.41
CA ALA A 108 -1.86 -8.35 0.89
C ALA A 108 -2.44 -9.33 1.93
N ALA A 109 -3.42 -10.16 1.52
CA ALA A 109 -3.98 -11.19 2.38
C ALA A 109 -2.94 -12.27 2.75
N VAL A 110 -2.13 -12.72 1.80
CA VAL A 110 -1.03 -13.66 2.04
C VAL A 110 0.01 -13.07 2.99
N VAL A 111 0.41 -11.82 2.78
CA VAL A 111 1.39 -11.12 3.64
C VAL A 111 0.86 -10.94 5.05
N PHE A 112 -0.43 -10.60 5.20
CA PHE A 112 -1.06 -10.53 6.51
C PHE A 112 -1.09 -11.89 7.20
N ALA A 113 -1.46 -12.96 6.49
CA ALA A 113 -1.47 -14.32 7.03
C ALA A 113 -0.06 -14.78 7.46
N LEU A 114 0.96 -14.51 6.64
CA LEU A 114 2.36 -14.78 6.98
C LEU A 114 2.76 -14.01 8.25
N ARG A 115 2.36 -12.75 8.35
CA ARG A 115 2.69 -11.91 9.50
C ARG A 115 2.04 -12.41 10.80
N VAL A 116 0.81 -12.91 10.73
CA VAL A 116 0.10 -13.48 11.88
C VAL A 116 0.69 -14.84 12.28
N ALA A 117 1.15 -15.64 11.31
CA ALA A 117 1.73 -16.96 11.56
C ALA A 117 3.11 -16.93 12.24
N THR A 118 3.80 -15.78 12.23
CA THR A 118 5.11 -15.60 12.86
C THR A 118 5.08 -14.83 14.19
N LEU A 119 3.88 -14.71 14.78
CA LEU A 119 3.67 -14.25 16.16
C LEU A 119 3.80 -15.38 17.16
#